data_AF-A0A1U9KJ82-F1
#
_entry.id   AF-A0A1U9KJ82-F1
#
_cell.length_a   1.000
_cell.length_b   1.000
_cell.length_c   1.000
_cell.angle_alpha   90.00
_cell.angle_beta   90.00
_cell.angle_gamma   90.00
#
_symmetry.space_group_name_H-M   'P 1'
#
loop_
_entity.id
_entity.type
_entity.pdbx_description
1 polymer ?
#
loop_
_entity_poly.entity_id
_entity_poly.type
_entity_poly.pdbx_seq_one_letter_code
_entity_poly.pdbx_strand_id
1 'polypeptide(L)'
;MLNLAEYRHRRDRLADFLPWAALVARGVVLNKDGAFQRTARFRGPDLESSTAAELVAITSRLNNALRRLGSGWTIFVEAQRQQARGYPASPFCARSPSPAFPPRPGRGCWTN
;
A
#
# COMPACT_ATOMS: atom_id res chain seq x y z
N MET A 1 13.38 -9.82 -22.63
CA MET A 1 13.41 -8.36 -22.41
C MET A 1 13.43 -7.68 -23.77
N LEU A 2 12.42 -6.86 -24.08
CA LEU A 2 12.34 -6.09 -25.31
C LEU A 2 13.59 -5.20 -25.42
N ASN A 3 14.32 -5.33 -26.53
CA ASN A 3 15.51 -4.53 -26.75
C ASN A 3 15.13 -3.13 -27.21
N LEU A 4 15.12 -2.19 -26.27
CA LEU A 4 14.83 -0.78 -26.58
C LEU A 4 16.00 -0.07 -27.29
N ALA A 5 17.19 -0.67 -27.33
CA ALA A 5 18.37 -0.06 -27.94
C ALA A 5 18.23 0.14 -29.46
N GLU A 6 17.41 -0.68 -30.13
CA GLU A 6 17.10 -0.55 -31.56
C GLU A 6 16.35 0.77 -31.86
N TYR A 7 15.47 1.19 -30.96
CA TYR A 7 14.68 2.41 -31.12
C TYR A 7 15.38 3.63 -30.49
N ARG A 8 16.16 3.42 -29.42
CA ARG A 8 16.85 4.50 -28.71
C ARG A 8 18.01 4.01 -27.84
N HIS A 9 19.21 4.53 -28.11
CA HIS A 9 20.45 4.13 -27.44
C HIS A 9 20.70 4.82 -26.07
N ARG A 10 20.07 5.96 -25.80
CA ARG A 10 20.22 6.72 -24.53
C ARG A 10 18.89 6.81 -23.78
N ARG A 11 18.87 6.42 -22.50
CA ARG A 11 17.71 6.57 -21.61
C ARG A 11 17.63 8.02 -21.13
N ASP A 12 16.60 8.74 -21.54
CA ASP A 12 16.40 10.16 -21.20
C ASP A 12 14.99 10.44 -20.66
N ARG A 13 14.11 9.44 -20.70
CA ARG A 13 12.72 9.55 -20.23
C ARG A 13 12.47 8.60 -19.07
N LEU A 14 11.59 9.00 -18.14
CA LEU A 14 11.13 8.14 -17.04
C LEU A 14 10.64 6.77 -17.55
N ALA A 15 9.91 6.78 -18.67
CA ALA A 15 9.41 5.57 -19.31
C ALA A 15 10.52 4.56 -19.66
N ASP A 16 11.76 4.99 -19.90
CA ASP A 16 12.88 4.10 -20.21
C ASP A 16 13.34 3.30 -18.98
N PHE A 17 13.16 3.87 -17.78
CA PHE A 17 13.51 3.26 -16.49
C PHE A 17 12.39 2.39 -15.92
N LEU A 18 11.14 2.64 -16.31
CA LEU A 18 10.00 1.85 -15.83
C LEU A 18 9.99 0.44 -16.49
N PRO A 19 9.58 -0.60 -15.76
CA PRO A 19 9.44 -1.94 -16.32
C PRO A 19 8.22 -2.09 -17.24
N TRP A 20 7.29 -1.13 -17.22
CA TRP A 20 6.02 -1.19 -17.96
C TRP A 20 6.21 -0.82 -19.44
N ALA A 21 5.64 -1.63 -20.33
CA ALA A 21 5.66 -1.40 -21.77
C ALA A 21 4.33 -0.82 -22.27
N ALA A 22 3.20 -1.45 -21.92
CA ALA A 22 1.88 -1.02 -22.39
C ALA A 22 0.75 -1.51 -21.47
N LEU A 23 -0.39 -0.83 -21.50
CA LEU A 23 -1.64 -1.32 -20.92
C LEU A 23 -2.39 -2.12 -22.00
N VAL A 24 -2.38 -3.45 -21.89
CA VAL A 24 -2.94 -4.36 -22.91
C VAL A 24 -4.40 -4.71 -22.66
N ALA A 25 -4.86 -4.57 -21.41
CA ALA A 25 -6.24 -4.76 -21.02
C ALA A 25 -6.56 -3.91 -19.78
N ARG A 26 -7.83 -3.86 -19.38
CA ARG A 26 -8.24 -3.12 -18.18
C ARG A 26 -7.51 -3.66 -16.93
N GLY A 27 -6.58 -2.86 -16.41
CA GLY A 27 -5.77 -3.21 -15.24
C GLY A 27 -4.70 -4.27 -15.48
N VAL A 28 -4.39 -4.59 -16.75
CA VAL A 28 -3.31 -5.53 -17.12
C VAL A 28 -2.21 -4.76 -17.86
N VAL A 29 -1.03 -4.76 -17.26
CA VAL A 29 0.17 -4.13 -17.81
C VAL A 29 1.06 -5.22 -18.41
N LEU A 30 1.49 -5.01 -19.65
CA LEU A 30 2.57 -5.78 -20.26
C LEU A 30 3.89 -5.14 -19.85
N ASN A 31 4.77 -5.92 -19.24
CA ASN A 31 6.11 -5.50 -18.87
C ASN A 31 7.08 -5.70 -20.04
N LYS A 32 8.19 -4.95 -20.02
CA LYS A 32 9.25 -5.01 -21.03
C LYS A 32 9.98 -6.35 -21.05
N ASP A 33 9.91 -7.14 -19.99
CA ASP A 33 10.41 -8.51 -19.97
C ASP A 33 9.48 -9.50 -20.71
N GLY A 34 8.25 -9.10 -21.01
CA GLY A 34 7.20 -9.92 -21.60
C GLY A 34 6.20 -10.47 -20.58
N ALA A 35 6.40 -10.22 -19.28
CA ALA A 35 5.49 -10.66 -18.24
C ALA A 35 4.22 -9.82 -18.20
N PHE A 36 3.11 -10.43 -17.79
CA PHE A 36 1.87 -9.71 -17.49
C PHE A 36 1.81 -9.38 -16.00
N GLN A 37 1.52 -8.11 -15.70
CA GLN A 37 1.32 -7.62 -14.35
C GLN A 37 -0.13 -7.16 -14.16
N ARG A 38 -0.72 -7.54 -13.03
CA ARG A 38 -1.99 -7.00 -12.54
C ARG A 38 -1.86 -6.66 -11.08
N THR A 39 -2.34 -5.49 -10.70
CA THR A 39 -2.30 -5.01 -9.31
C THR A 39 -3.72 -4.95 -8.76
N ALA A 40 -3.89 -5.43 -7.53
CA ALA A 40 -5.13 -5.31 -6.79
C ALA A 40 -4.85 -4.67 -5.44
N ARG A 41 -5.78 -3.85 -4.96
CA ARG A 41 -5.72 -3.25 -3.62
C ARG A 41 -6.74 -3.96 -2.74
N PHE A 42 -6.28 -4.38 -1.58
CA PHE A 42 -7.12 -4.96 -0.53
C PHE A 42 -6.97 -4.11 0.74
N ARG A 43 -8.08 -3.94 1.47
CA ARG A 43 -8.08 -3.34 2.82
C ARG A 43 -8.75 -4.33 3.76
N GLY A 44 -7.94 -4.91 4.64
CA GLY A 44 -8.41 -5.84 5.67
C GLY A 44 -8.83 -5.15 6.96
N PRO A 45 -9.32 -5.93 7.94
CA PRO A 45 -9.50 -5.47 9.31
C PRO A 45 -8.16 -5.01 9.91
N ASP A 46 -8.23 -4.26 11.00
CA ASP A 46 -7.03 -3.82 11.69
C ASP A 46 -6.28 -5.01 12.32
N LEU A 47 -5.16 -5.37 11.70
CA LEU A 47 -4.34 -6.51 12.12
C LEU A 47 -3.66 -6.25 13.47
N GLU A 48 -3.40 -4.98 13.82
CA GLU A 48 -2.80 -4.63 15.12
C GLU A 48 -3.78 -4.86 16.28
N SER A 49 -5.09 -4.79 16.02
CA SER A 49 -6.16 -5.05 17.00
C SER A 49 -6.78 -6.45 16.90
N SER A 50 -6.23 -7.33 16.05
CA SER A 50 -6.81 -8.67 15.81
C SER A 50 -6.34 -9.71 16.83
N THR A 51 -7.22 -10.66 17.16
CA THR A 51 -6.87 -11.81 18.01
C THR A 51 -6.01 -12.83 17.25
N ALA A 52 -5.27 -13.68 17.98
CA ALA A 52 -4.45 -14.72 17.37
C ALA A 52 -5.27 -15.67 16.45
N ALA A 53 -6.49 -16.03 16.86
CA ALA A 53 -7.38 -16.88 16.06
C ALA A 53 -7.79 -16.20 14.74
N GLU A 54 -8.07 -14.89 14.76
CA GLU A 54 -8.40 -14.12 13.56
C GLU A 54 -7.21 -14.02 12.62
N LEU A 55 -6.01 -13.77 13.13
CA LEU A 55 -4.79 -13.70 12.31
C LEU A 55 -4.53 -15.03 11.58
N VAL A 56 -4.71 -16.17 12.27
CA VAL A 56 -4.59 -17.50 11.66
C VAL A 56 -5.67 -17.70 10.57
N ALA A 57 -6.92 -17.31 10.84
CA ALA A 57 -8.00 -17.43 9.88
C ALA A 57 -7.76 -16.57 8.62
N ILE A 58 -7.29 -15.33 8.79
CA ILE A 58 -6.96 -14.41 7.68
C ILE A 58 -5.81 -14.96 6.86
N THR A 59 -4.74 -15.41 7.51
CA THR A 59 -3.55 -15.98 6.85
C THR A 59 -3.92 -17.23 6.04
N SER A 60 -4.75 -18.12 6.60
CA SER A 60 -5.25 -19.31 5.91
C SER A 60 -6.04 -18.97 4.64
N ARG A 61 -6.94 -17.97 4.72
CA ARG A 61 -7.71 -17.49 3.55
C ARG A 61 -6.79 -16.91 2.48
N LEU A 62 -5.81 -16.09 2.87
CA LEU A 62 -4.84 -15.51 1.94
C LEU A 62 -4.02 -16.60 1.24
N ASN A 63 -3.47 -17.54 2.01
CA ASN A 63 -2.68 -18.65 1.45
C ASN A 63 -3.47 -19.50 0.47
N ASN A 64 -4.72 -19.83 0.81
CA ASN A 64 -5.59 -20.58 -0.09
C ASN A 64 -5.91 -19.81 -1.38
N ALA A 65 -6.06 -18.48 -1.31
CA ALA A 65 -6.24 -17.67 -2.51
C ALA A 65 -4.98 -17.65 -3.39
N LEU A 66 -3.80 -17.43 -2.79
CA LEU A 66 -2.53 -17.38 -3.52
C LEU A 66 -2.15 -18.73 -4.15
N ARG A 67 -2.44 -19.85 -3.46
CA ARG A 67 -2.19 -21.20 -3.99
C ARG A 67 -2.95 -21.49 -5.28
N ARG A 68 -4.09 -20.84 -5.53
CA ARG A 68 -4.89 -21.03 -6.76
C ARG A 68 -4.24 -20.44 -8.00
N LEU A 69 -3.21 -19.60 -7.85
CA LEU A 69 -2.44 -19.08 -8.98
C LEU A 69 -1.55 -20.16 -9.63
N GLY A 70 -1.13 -21.17 -8.86
CA GLY A 70 -0.23 -22.22 -9.35
C GLY A 70 1.22 -21.74 -9.48
N SER A 71 1.93 -22.26 -10.49
CA SER A 71 3.32 -21.90 -10.81
C SER A 71 3.40 -20.83 -11.89
N GLY A 72 4.58 -20.20 -12.05
CA GLY A 72 4.83 -19.17 -13.06
C GLY A 72 4.37 -17.75 -12.68
N TRP A 73 3.87 -17.56 -11.45
CA TRP A 73 3.52 -16.26 -10.91
C TRP A 73 4.56 -15.77 -9.90
N THR A 74 4.85 -14.47 -9.96
CA THR A 74 5.61 -13.76 -8.93
C THR A 74 4.69 -12.75 -8.26
N ILE A 75 4.67 -12.75 -6.93
CA ILE A 75 3.81 -11.87 -6.14
C ILE A 75 4.67 -10.79 -5.51
N PHE A 76 4.27 -9.54 -5.73
CA PHE A 76 4.84 -8.37 -5.07
C PHE A 76 3.78 -7.79 -4.13
N VAL A 77 4.13 -7.59 -2.87
CA VAL A 77 3.23 -7.07 -1.84
C VAL A 77 3.77 -5.74 -1.33
N GLU A 78 2.90 -4.74 -1.32
CA GLU A 78 3.21 -3.42 -0.81
C GLU A 78 2.20 -3.03 0.28
N ALA A 79 2.71 -2.67 1.45
CA ALA A 79 1.90 -2.18 2.56
C ALA A 79 2.08 -0.67 2.70
N GLN A 80 1.07 0.09 2.30
CA GLN A 80 1.06 1.55 2.36
C GLN A 80 0.30 2.03 3.61
N ARG A 81 1.00 2.70 4.54
CA ARG A 81 0.37 3.40 5.66
C ARG A 81 -0.19 4.74 5.17
N GLN A 82 -1.45 5.03 5.46
CA GLN A 82 -2.08 6.32 5.15
C GLN A 82 -2.31 7.07 6.45
N GLN A 83 -2.14 8.40 6.43
CA GLN A 83 -2.44 9.23 7.59
C GLN A 83 -3.89 8.99 8.02
N ALA A 84 -4.08 8.75 9.31
CA ALA A 84 -5.41 8.61 9.87
C ALA A 84 -6.19 9.91 9.65
N ARG A 85 -7.44 9.81 9.22
CA ARG A 85 -8.34 10.97 9.25
C ARG A 85 -8.46 11.40 10.71
N GLY A 86 -8.40 12.70 10.96
CA GLY A 86 -8.61 13.23 12.31
C GLY A 86 -9.89 12.67 12.91
N TYR A 87 -9.88 12.43 14.22
CA TYR A 87 -11.08 11.99 14.91
C TYR A 87 -12.23 12.98 14.64
N PRO A 88 -13.46 12.49 14.41
CA PRO A 88 -14.60 13.38 14.33
C PRO A 88 -14.69 14.18 15.63
N ALA A 89 -15.13 15.44 15.53
CA ALA A 89 -15.34 16.29 16.69
C ALA A 89 -16.29 15.57 17.66
N SER A 90 -15.73 15.06 18.75
CA SER A 90 -16.47 14.31 19.75
C SER A 90 -16.70 15.18 20.98
N PRO A 91 -17.93 15.23 21.52
CA PRO A 91 -18.22 15.95 22.76
C PRO A 91 -17.54 15.35 24.00
N PHE A 92 -16.85 14.20 23.84
CA PHE A 92 -15.98 13.59 24.85
C PHE A 92 -14.53 14.08 24.79
N CYS A 93 -14.06 14.57 23.63
CA CYS A 93 -12.68 15.03 23.47
C CYS A 93 -12.40 16.35 24.22
N ALA A 94 -13.44 17.16 24.47
CA ALA A 94 -13.32 18.40 25.25
C ALA A 94 -13.40 18.21 26.78
N ARG A 95 -13.50 16.97 27.29
CA ARG A 95 -13.90 16.71 28.68
C ARG A 95 -12.99 15.77 29.48
N SER A 96 -11.75 15.55 29.08
CA SER A 96 -10.73 15.03 30.00
C SER A 96 -9.90 16.19 30.56
N PRO A 97 -10.12 16.62 31.82
CA PRO A 97 -9.11 17.41 32.50
C PRO A 97 -7.96 16.44 32.80
N SER A 98 -6.93 16.41 31.96
CA SER A 98 -5.69 15.74 32.32
C SER A 98 -5.01 16.56 33.42
N PRO A 99 -4.88 16.07 34.66
CA PRO A 99 -4.32 16.87 35.75
C PRO A 99 -2.82 16.64 35.83
N ALA A 100 -2.06 17.04 34.80
CA ALA A 100 -0.61 17.19 34.89
C ALA A 100 -0.03 17.71 33.57
N PHE A 101 -0.13 19.01 33.31
CA PHE A 101 0.96 19.77 32.68
C PHE A 101 0.59 21.26 32.76
N PRO A 102 1.32 22.10 33.51
CA PRO A 102 1.06 23.53 33.46
C PRO A 102 1.39 24.05 32.04
N PRO A 103 0.51 24.87 31.44
CA PRO A 103 0.77 25.43 30.12
C PRO A 103 1.96 26.40 30.21
N ARG A 104 3.03 26.13 29.45
CA ARG A 104 4.08 27.13 29.22
C ARG A 104 3.50 28.26 28.36
N PRO A 105 3.66 29.53 28.73
CA PRO A 105 3.16 30.63 27.93
C PRO A 105 4.01 30.74 26.65
N GLY A 106 3.36 30.75 25.49
CA GLY A 106 3.97 31.27 24.26
C GLY A 106 4.37 30.28 23.16
N ARG A 107 3.86 29.03 23.12
CA ARG A 107 3.96 28.22 21.89
C ARG A 107 2.63 27.55 21.58
N GLY A 108 2.03 27.97 20.46
CA GLY A 108 0.81 27.40 19.90
C GLY A 108 0.91 25.89 19.82
N CYS A 109 -0.20 25.24 20.16
CA CYS A 109 -0.38 23.80 20.16
C CYS A 109 0.30 23.16 18.95
N TRP A 110 1.21 22.23 19.24
CA TRP A 110 1.81 21.36 18.24
C TRP A 110 0.71 20.57 17.53
N THR A 111 0.27 21.09 16.39
CA THR A 111 -0.29 20.30 15.31
C THR A 111 0.87 19.73 14.51
N ASN A 112 1.07 18.43 14.58
CA ASN A 112 1.54 17.63 13.45
C ASN A 112 0.84 16.28 13.49
#